data_AF-A0A067F758-F1
#
_entry.id   AF-A0A067F758-F1
#
_cell.length_a   1.000
_cell.length_b   1.000
_cell.length_c   1.000
_cell.angle_alpha   90.00
_cell.angle_beta   90.00
_cell.angle_gamma   90.00
#
_symmetry.space_group_name_H-M   'P 1'
#
loop_
_entity.id
_entity.type
_entity.pdbx_description
1 polymer ?
#
loop_
_entity_poly.entity_id
_entity_poly.type
_entity_poly.pdbx_seq_one_letter_code
_entity_poly.pdbx_strand_id
1 'polypeptide(L)'
;MGEFSWPTEDELKEMRNKVSEMSGRDAEEVRVVVSPYRICPLGAHIDHQGGTVSAMTINKGILLGFVPSGDTEVVLRSGQFDGEVRFRIDEIQQPTNSVKKHHAVYASDSAKIKEECKWGNYARGALYALQSRGNILTEGIIGYICGSDNLDSSGLSSSAAC
;
A
#
# COMPACT_ATOMS: atom_id res chain seq x y z
N MET A 1 -3.94 1.70 33.74
CA MET A 1 -4.44 1.57 32.36
C MET A 1 -3.32 0.92 31.57
N GLY A 2 -3.52 -0.27 31.02
CA GLY A 2 -2.49 -0.92 30.21
C GLY A 2 -2.26 -0.09 28.95
N GLU A 3 -1.01 0.20 28.63
CA GLU A 3 -0.64 0.76 27.33
C GLU A 3 -1.05 -0.23 26.25
N PHE A 4 -2.06 0.11 25.45
CA PHE A 4 -2.34 -0.60 24.22
C PHE A 4 -1.32 -0.14 23.19
N SER A 5 -0.28 -0.94 22.97
CA SER A 5 0.67 -0.77 21.88
C SER A 5 0.03 -1.25 20.58
N TRP A 6 -0.01 -0.38 19.57
CA TRP A 6 -0.35 -0.76 18.20
C TRP A 6 0.92 -0.73 17.35
N PRO A 7 1.15 -1.71 16.46
CA PRO A 7 0.28 -2.87 16.19
C PRO A 7 0.32 -3.90 17.31
N THR A 8 -0.75 -4.68 17.45
CA THR A 8 -0.78 -5.84 18.35
C THR A 8 -0.01 -7.01 17.74
N GLU A 9 0.50 -7.90 18.59
CA GLU A 9 1.18 -9.13 18.13
C GLU A 9 0.27 -10.02 17.27
N ASP A 10 -1.04 -10.04 17.57
CA ASP A 10 -2.01 -10.80 16.79
C ASP A 10 -2.18 -10.21 15.37
N GLU A 11 -2.25 -8.88 15.23
CA GLU A 11 -2.28 -8.22 13.90
C GLU A 11 -1.00 -8.53 13.10
N LEU A 12 0.17 -8.49 13.75
CA LEU A 12 1.45 -8.82 13.10
C LEU A 12 1.49 -10.29 12.67
N LYS A 13 1.03 -11.20 13.53
CA LYS A 13 0.98 -12.64 13.24
C LYS A 13 0.02 -12.95 12.10
N GLU A 14 -1.18 -12.37 12.11
CA GLU A 14 -2.15 -12.54 11.03
C GLU A 14 -1.57 -12.06 9.69
N MET A 15 -0.93 -10.89 9.68
CA MET A 15 -0.27 -10.34 8.51
C MET A 15 0.81 -11.27 7.97
N ARG A 16 1.69 -11.79 8.84
CA ARG A 16 2.74 -12.73 8.45
C ARG A 16 2.18 -14.00 7.84
N ASN A 17 1.14 -14.56 8.46
CA ASN A 17 0.47 -15.75 7.95
C ASN A 17 -0.14 -15.52 6.57
N LYS A 18 -0.83 -14.39 6.34
CA LYS A 18 -1.40 -14.06 5.04
C LYS A 18 -0.34 -13.93 3.95
N VAL A 19 0.78 -13.25 4.23
CA VAL A 19 1.87 -13.11 3.25
C VAL A 19 2.56 -14.44 3.01
N SER A 20 2.76 -15.25 4.05
CA SER A 20 3.32 -16.61 3.94
C SER A 20 2.46 -17.50 3.03
N GLU A 21 1.14 -17.51 3.23
CA GLU A 21 0.19 -18.23 2.37
C GLU A 21 0.22 -17.73 0.92
N MET A 22 0.27 -16.40 0.72
CA MET A 22 0.31 -15.80 -0.61
C MET A 22 1.61 -16.06 -1.38
N SER A 23 2.74 -16.10 -0.68
CA SER A 23 4.08 -16.18 -1.30
C SER A 23 4.69 -17.59 -1.30
N GLY A 24 4.16 -18.50 -0.46
CA GLY A 24 4.77 -19.80 -0.20
C GLY A 24 6.08 -19.74 0.60
N ARG A 25 6.41 -18.56 1.18
CA ARG A 25 7.62 -18.34 2.00
C ARG A 25 7.31 -18.49 3.48
N ASP A 26 8.34 -18.68 4.29
CA ASP A 26 8.18 -18.80 5.73
C ASP A 26 7.66 -17.48 6.34
N ALA A 27 6.78 -17.56 7.36
CA ALA A 27 6.24 -16.39 8.05
C ALA A 27 7.32 -15.53 8.74
N GLU A 28 8.46 -16.12 9.09
CA GLU A 28 9.63 -15.44 9.64
C GLU A 28 10.40 -14.63 8.59
N GLU A 29 10.27 -14.96 7.30
CA GLU A 29 10.86 -14.16 6.20
C GLU A 29 10.08 -12.88 5.93
N VAL A 30 8.82 -12.81 6.37
CA VAL A 30 7.93 -11.67 6.13
C VAL A 30 8.46 -10.43 6.86
N ARG A 31 8.53 -9.31 6.16
CA ARG A 31 8.85 -8.00 6.73
C ARG A 31 7.56 -7.21 6.86
N VAL A 32 7.47 -6.39 7.91
CA VAL A 32 6.28 -5.56 8.16
C VAL A 32 6.67 -4.09 8.22
N VAL A 33 5.98 -3.26 7.44
CA VAL A 33 6.02 -1.80 7.54
C VAL A 33 4.77 -1.34 8.28
N VAL A 34 4.96 -0.40 9.20
CA VAL A 34 3.89 0.22 9.98
C VAL A 34 3.83 1.71 9.63
N SER A 35 2.66 2.17 9.18
CA SER A 35 2.44 3.55 8.78
C SER A 35 1.23 4.13 9.54
N PRO A 36 1.44 4.97 10.56
CA PRO A 36 0.36 5.44 11.42
C PRO A 36 -0.54 6.45 10.72
N TYR A 37 -1.81 6.42 11.08
CA TYR A 37 -2.75 7.51 10.82
C TYR A 37 -2.40 8.75 11.62
N ARG A 38 -2.99 9.90 11.22
CA ARG A 38 -2.76 11.17 11.90
C ARG A 38 -4.04 11.98 12.14
N ILE A 39 -4.01 12.78 13.19
CA ILE A 39 -4.98 13.84 13.47
C ILE A 39 -4.30 15.21 13.44
N CYS A 40 -5.08 16.27 13.24
CA CYS A 40 -4.60 17.65 13.29
C CYS A 40 -5.57 18.49 14.15
N PRO A 41 -5.40 18.52 15.48
CA PRO A 41 -6.26 19.30 16.37
C PRO A 41 -6.31 20.81 16.07
N LEU A 42 -5.21 21.39 15.59
CA LEU A 42 -5.09 22.82 15.28
C LEU A 42 -4.36 23.05 13.96
N GLY A 43 -4.85 24.01 13.18
CA GLY A 43 -4.26 24.37 11.88
C GLY A 43 -4.84 23.60 10.69
N ALA A 44 -6.16 23.44 10.64
CA ALA A 44 -6.80 22.87 9.46
C ALA A 44 -6.66 23.83 8.25
N HIS A 45 -6.36 23.28 7.07
CA HIS A 45 -6.30 24.01 5.79
C HIS A 45 -5.27 25.14 5.66
N ILE A 46 -4.28 25.22 6.54
CA ILE A 46 -3.22 26.25 6.43
C ILE A 46 -1.86 25.68 6.00
N ASP A 47 -1.73 24.37 5.95
CA ASP A 47 -0.52 23.65 5.53
C ASP A 47 -0.07 24.02 4.11
N HIS A 48 -1.00 24.03 3.15
CA HIS A 48 -0.73 24.40 1.76
C HIS A 48 -0.51 25.91 1.56
N GLN A 49 -0.66 26.72 2.62
CA GLN A 49 -0.35 28.16 2.64
C GLN A 49 0.96 28.44 3.40
N GLY A 50 1.69 27.41 3.84
CA GLY A 50 2.90 27.54 4.65
C GLY A 50 2.63 27.85 6.14
N GLY A 51 1.39 27.71 6.60
CA GLY A 51 1.00 27.86 7.99
C GLY A 51 1.41 26.67 8.86
N THR A 52 1.68 26.94 10.14
CA THR A 52 2.05 25.92 11.12
C THR A 52 0.84 25.09 11.55
N VAL A 53 0.98 23.76 11.54
CA VAL A 53 -0.07 22.82 11.99
C VAL A 53 0.39 22.06 13.23
N SER A 54 -0.57 21.57 14.02
CA SER A 54 -0.31 20.73 15.19
C SER A 54 -0.71 19.28 14.91
N ALA A 55 -0.09 18.63 13.92
CA ALA A 55 -0.41 17.25 13.57
C ALA A 55 0.28 16.25 14.51
N MET A 56 -0.40 15.14 14.82
CA MET A 56 0.18 14.01 15.57
C MET A 56 -0.34 12.67 15.05
N THR A 57 0.47 11.62 15.19
CA THR A 57 0.10 10.25 14.86
C THR A 57 -0.77 9.63 15.95
N ILE A 58 -1.55 8.62 15.58
CA ILE A 58 -2.34 7.82 16.53
C ILE A 58 -1.88 6.36 16.51
N ASN A 59 -2.24 5.59 17.54
CA ASN A 59 -1.95 4.16 17.65
C ASN A 59 -2.89 3.31 16.77
N LYS A 60 -3.04 3.71 15.50
CA LYS A 60 -3.84 3.09 14.43
C LYS A 60 -3.24 3.49 13.10
N GLY A 61 -3.38 2.68 12.06
CA GLY A 61 -2.74 2.96 10.78
C GLY A 61 -2.86 1.83 9.77
N ILE A 62 -1.95 1.83 8.81
CA ILE A 62 -1.77 0.81 7.79
C ILE A 62 -0.58 -0.06 8.14
N LEU A 63 -0.75 -1.36 7.93
CA LEU A 63 0.27 -2.37 7.96
C LEU A 63 0.48 -2.90 6.55
N LEU A 64 1.74 -3.07 6.15
CA LEU A 64 2.14 -3.77 4.93
C LEU A 64 3.10 -4.89 5.28
N GLY A 65 2.64 -6.13 5.12
CA GLY A 65 3.48 -7.31 5.20
C GLY A 65 3.98 -7.66 3.81
N PHE A 66 5.24 -7.99 3.66
CA PHE A 66 5.79 -8.31 2.35
C PHE A 66 7.04 -9.21 2.41
N VAL A 67 7.28 -9.90 1.29
CA VAL A 67 8.56 -10.55 0.97
C VAL A 67 9.04 -10.06 -0.40
N PRO A 68 10.37 -10.06 -0.66
CA PRO A 68 10.88 -9.85 -2.01
C PRO A 68 10.34 -10.92 -2.97
N SER A 69 9.96 -10.54 -4.19
CA SER A 69 9.34 -11.48 -5.15
C SER A 69 10.33 -12.43 -5.82
N GLY A 70 11.64 -12.14 -5.79
CA GLY A 70 12.67 -12.84 -6.55
C GLY A 70 12.80 -12.36 -8.01
N ASP A 71 11.96 -11.42 -8.43
CA ASP A 71 11.90 -10.88 -9.79
C ASP A 71 11.40 -9.42 -9.78
N THR A 72 10.92 -8.91 -10.89
CA THR A 72 10.43 -7.52 -11.03
C THR A 72 8.93 -7.35 -10.73
N GLU A 73 8.20 -8.41 -10.38
CA GLU A 73 6.75 -8.36 -10.16
C GLU A 73 6.38 -7.83 -8.77
N VAL A 74 5.42 -6.90 -8.74
CA VAL A 74 4.73 -6.48 -7.53
C VAL A 74 3.34 -7.12 -7.52
N VAL A 75 3.02 -7.85 -6.46
CA VAL A 75 1.72 -8.49 -6.23
C VAL A 75 1.23 -8.08 -4.84
N LEU A 76 0.12 -7.35 -4.78
CA LEU A 76 -0.46 -6.87 -3.53
C LEU A 76 -1.93 -7.28 -3.40
N ARG A 77 -2.33 -7.71 -2.20
CA ARG A 77 -3.74 -7.88 -1.81
C ARG A 77 -4.08 -6.98 -0.64
N SER A 78 -5.32 -6.52 -0.59
CA SER A 78 -5.83 -5.69 0.52
C SER A 78 -6.73 -6.49 1.44
N GLY A 79 -6.73 -6.15 2.73
CA GLY A 79 -7.71 -6.62 3.69
C GLY A 79 -9.07 -5.92 3.64
N GLN A 80 -9.17 -4.76 2.98
CA GLN A 80 -10.41 -3.97 2.91
C GLN A 80 -11.01 -3.89 1.51
N PHE A 81 -10.22 -4.20 0.47
CA PHE A 81 -10.64 -4.06 -0.91
C PHE A 81 -10.44 -5.36 -1.68
N ASP A 82 -11.45 -5.73 -2.45
CA ASP A 82 -11.42 -6.91 -3.29
C ASP A 82 -10.42 -6.78 -4.43
N GLY A 83 -9.87 -7.93 -4.80
CA GLY A 83 -8.99 -8.09 -5.93
C GLY A 83 -7.50 -7.99 -5.62
N GLU A 84 -6.71 -8.12 -6.67
CA GLU A 84 -5.26 -8.21 -6.59
C GLU A 84 -4.63 -7.15 -7.49
N VAL A 85 -3.66 -6.43 -6.95
CA VAL A 85 -2.88 -5.43 -7.66
C VAL A 85 -1.61 -6.11 -8.17
N ARG A 86 -1.45 -6.15 -9.50
CA ARG A 86 -0.22 -6.60 -10.16
C ARG A 86 0.34 -5.51 -11.06
N PHE A 87 1.65 -5.31 -10.99
CA PHE A 87 2.42 -4.48 -11.93
C PHE A 87 3.90 -4.83 -11.83
N ARG A 88 4.70 -4.42 -12.82
CA ARG A 88 6.14 -4.63 -12.80
C ARG A 88 6.90 -3.35 -12.45
N ILE A 89 8.02 -3.48 -11.74
CA ILE A 89 8.86 -2.32 -11.40
C ILE A 89 9.63 -1.77 -12.59
N ASP A 90 9.88 -2.59 -13.62
CA ASP A 90 10.64 -2.19 -14.82
C ASP A 90 9.75 -1.56 -15.91
N GLU A 91 8.45 -1.42 -15.63
CA GLU A 91 7.49 -0.75 -16.50
C GLU A 91 7.20 0.67 -15.99
N ILE A 92 7.10 1.62 -16.94
CA ILE A 92 6.68 2.98 -16.63
C ILE A 92 5.22 2.98 -16.21
N GLN A 93 4.95 3.27 -14.94
CA GLN A 93 3.61 3.45 -14.42
C GLN A 93 3.06 4.80 -14.89
N GLN A 94 2.31 4.82 -16.00
CA GLN A 94 1.66 6.04 -16.49
C GLN A 94 0.30 6.27 -15.82
N PRO A 95 -0.08 7.53 -15.51
CA PRO A 95 -1.41 7.85 -15.03
C PRO A 95 -2.47 7.37 -16.04
N THR A 96 -3.48 6.66 -15.58
CA THR A 96 -4.54 6.05 -16.43
C THR A 96 -5.43 7.05 -17.20
N ASN A 97 -5.13 8.35 -17.16
CA ASN A 97 -5.92 9.40 -17.82
C ASN A 97 -5.57 9.63 -19.31
N SER A 98 -4.68 8.83 -19.91
CA SER A 98 -4.17 9.12 -21.26
C SER A 98 -4.04 7.92 -22.20
N VAL A 99 -4.97 6.95 -22.22
CA VAL A 99 -5.05 6.00 -23.35
C VAL A 99 -6.49 5.62 -23.70
N LYS A 100 -7.22 6.52 -24.37
CA LYS A 100 -8.01 6.09 -25.53
C LYS A 100 -7.06 6.02 -26.72
N LYS A 101 -6.27 4.96 -26.84
CA LYS A 101 -5.63 4.61 -28.11
C LYS A 101 -5.91 3.14 -28.38
N HIS A 102 -6.55 2.93 -29.54
CA HIS A 102 -6.70 1.67 -30.21
C HIS A 102 -5.33 0.99 -30.37
N HIS A 103 -4.96 0.12 -29.45
CA HIS A 103 -4.00 -0.93 -29.71
C HIS A 103 -4.54 -2.20 -29.08
N ALA A 104 -5.27 -2.97 -29.89
CA ALA A 104 -5.49 -4.38 -29.64
C ALA A 104 -4.12 -5.06 -29.66
N VAL A 105 -3.64 -5.47 -28.49
CA VAL A 105 -2.48 -6.36 -28.37
C VAL A 105 -2.81 -7.39 -27.31
N TYR A 106 -2.66 -8.65 -27.70
CA TYR A 106 -2.92 -9.88 -26.99
C TYR A 106 -2.37 -9.86 -25.55
N ALA A 107 -3.23 -9.53 -24.59
CA ALA A 107 -3.04 -9.93 -23.20
C ALA A 107 -3.96 -11.14 -22.98
N SER A 108 -3.36 -12.27 -22.65
CA SER A 108 -4.03 -13.53 -22.34
C SER A 108 -5.23 -13.32 -21.41
N ASP A 109 -6.33 -14.03 -21.67
CA ASP A 109 -7.62 -14.02 -20.95
C ASP A 109 -7.57 -14.49 -19.48
N SER A 110 -6.42 -14.39 -18.82
CA SER A 110 -6.19 -14.69 -17.42
C SER A 110 -6.06 -13.39 -16.64
N ALA A 111 -6.89 -13.20 -15.61
CA ALA A 111 -6.79 -12.14 -14.59
C ALA A 111 -7.41 -10.75 -14.90
N LYS A 112 -8.66 -10.69 -15.39
CA LYS A 112 -9.53 -9.53 -15.06
C LYS A 112 -10.17 -9.71 -13.68
N ILE A 113 -9.35 -9.84 -12.64
CA ILE A 113 -9.83 -9.48 -11.30
C ILE A 113 -9.74 -7.96 -11.26
N LYS A 114 -10.91 -7.30 -11.35
CA LYS A 114 -11.00 -5.85 -11.39
C LYS A 114 -10.58 -5.33 -10.02
N GLU A 115 -9.40 -4.71 -9.93
CA GLU A 115 -8.95 -4.04 -8.69
C GLU A 115 -10.06 -3.10 -8.21
N GLU A 116 -10.53 -3.30 -6.98
CA GLU A 116 -11.56 -2.45 -6.41
C GLU A 116 -10.98 -1.05 -6.13
N CYS A 117 -11.78 0.00 -6.34
CA CYS A 117 -11.45 1.39 -5.99
C CYS A 117 -10.11 1.94 -6.54
N LYS A 118 -9.42 1.22 -7.43
CA LYS A 118 -8.09 1.56 -7.95
C LYS A 118 -7.07 1.85 -6.85
N TRP A 119 -7.16 1.17 -5.71
CA TRP A 119 -6.27 1.39 -4.56
C TRP A 119 -4.80 1.12 -4.90
N GLY A 120 -4.52 0.25 -5.88
CA GLY A 120 -3.15 0.00 -6.36
C GLY A 120 -2.42 1.23 -6.91
N ASN A 121 -3.14 2.34 -7.19
CA ASN A 121 -2.51 3.59 -7.60
C ASN A 121 -1.58 4.19 -6.54
N TYR A 122 -1.80 3.92 -5.24
CA TYR A 122 -0.87 4.38 -4.19
C TYR A 122 0.50 3.72 -4.37
N ALA A 123 0.55 2.40 -4.50
CA ALA A 123 1.78 1.66 -4.74
C ALA A 123 2.46 2.03 -6.07
N ARG A 124 1.68 2.18 -7.16
CA ARG A 124 2.20 2.62 -8.46
C ARG A 124 2.77 4.04 -8.42
N GLY A 125 2.11 4.94 -7.68
CA GLY A 125 2.59 6.31 -7.44
C GLY A 125 3.87 6.35 -6.62
N ALA A 126 3.98 5.51 -5.58
CA ALA A 126 5.20 5.36 -4.79
C ALA A 126 6.37 4.84 -5.65
N LEU A 127 6.13 3.82 -6.49
CA LEU A 127 7.11 3.32 -7.45
C LEU A 127 7.59 4.46 -8.40
N TYR A 128 6.65 5.17 -9.01
CA TYR A 128 6.97 6.30 -9.89
C TYR A 128 7.80 7.38 -9.17
N ALA A 129 7.45 7.72 -7.93
CA ALA A 129 8.19 8.70 -7.13
C ALA A 129 9.62 8.23 -6.80
N LEU A 130 9.82 6.95 -6.51
CA LEU A 130 11.16 6.38 -6.28
C LEU A 130 12.00 6.43 -7.56
N GLN A 131 11.44 6.00 -8.70
CA GLN A 131 12.14 5.97 -9.98
C GLN A 131 12.49 7.37 -10.49
N SER A 132 11.56 8.32 -10.40
CA SER A 132 11.78 9.72 -10.82
C SER A 132 12.88 10.42 -10.02
N ARG A 133 13.21 9.92 -8.83
CA ARG A 133 14.35 10.37 -8.00
C ARG A 133 15.66 9.62 -8.28
N GLY A 134 15.67 8.73 -9.28
CA GLY A 134 16.86 7.98 -9.69
C GLY A 134 17.14 6.73 -8.84
N ASN A 135 16.20 6.27 -8.02
CA ASN A 135 16.37 5.01 -7.29
C ASN A 135 16.25 3.83 -8.25
N ILE A 136 17.23 2.92 -8.21
CA ILE A 136 17.23 1.70 -9.01
C ILE A 136 16.59 0.59 -8.17
N LEU A 137 15.42 0.12 -8.61
CA LEU A 137 14.72 -1.00 -8.01
C LEU A 137 14.97 -2.24 -8.88
N THR A 138 15.50 -3.30 -8.28
CA THR A 138 15.84 -4.54 -8.98
C THR A 138 14.88 -5.67 -8.68
N GLU A 139 14.07 -5.52 -7.65
CA GLU A 139 13.18 -6.58 -7.16
C GLU A 139 11.82 -6.00 -6.72
N GLY A 140 10.75 -6.69 -7.07
CA GLY A 140 9.39 -6.40 -6.64
C GLY A 140 9.07 -7.05 -5.30
N ILE A 141 7.79 -7.05 -4.94
CA ILE A 141 7.33 -7.58 -3.65
C ILE A 141 6.03 -8.35 -3.81
N ILE A 142 5.86 -9.40 -3.00
CA ILE A 142 4.58 -10.04 -2.76
C ILE A 142 4.13 -9.59 -1.37
N GLY A 143 2.96 -8.96 -1.26
CA GLY A 143 2.55 -8.35 0.01
C GLY A 143 1.04 -8.29 0.25
N TYR A 144 0.71 -8.11 1.52
CA TYR A 144 -0.65 -7.93 2.02
C TYR A 144 -0.73 -6.63 2.82
N ILE A 145 -1.68 -5.77 2.47
CA ILE A 145 -1.89 -4.46 3.09
C ILE A 145 -3.23 -4.43 3.83
N CYS A 146 -3.26 -3.96 5.07
CA CYS A 146 -4.49 -3.71 5.80
C CYS A 146 -4.38 -2.46 6.68
N GLY A 147 -5.47 -1.69 6.72
CA GLY A 147 -5.67 -0.60 7.66
C GLY A 147 -6.39 -1.08 8.91
N SER A 148 -6.29 -0.31 9.99
CA SER A 148 -7.06 -0.55 11.20
C SER A 148 -8.57 -0.52 10.94
N ASP A 149 -9.29 -1.46 11.56
CA ASP A 149 -10.74 -1.67 11.38
C ASP A 149 -11.59 -0.43 11.66
N ASN A 150 -12.68 -0.29 10.90
CA ASN A 150 -13.73 0.71 11.06
C ASN A 150 -13.24 2.18 11.00
N LEU A 151 -12.10 2.43 10.36
CA LEU A 151 -11.55 3.77 10.16
C LEU A 151 -11.53 4.19 8.68
N ASP A 152 -12.23 3.46 7.81
CA ASP A 152 -12.40 3.87 6.42
C ASP A 152 -13.17 5.20 6.33
N SER A 153 -12.72 6.11 5.47
CA SER A 153 -13.31 7.45 5.30
C SER A 153 -13.36 8.32 6.57
N SER A 154 -12.59 7.99 7.60
CA SER A 154 -12.56 8.70 8.89
C SER A 154 -11.86 10.07 8.88
N GLY A 155 -11.27 10.47 7.75
CA GLY A 155 -10.46 11.70 7.67
C GLY A 155 -9.10 11.60 8.37
N LEU A 156 -8.66 10.40 8.74
CA LEU A 156 -7.41 10.14 9.47
C LEU A 156 -6.17 9.96 8.57
N SER A 157 -6.30 10.35 7.29
CA SER A 157 -5.21 10.35 6.29
C SER A 157 -4.71 8.95 5.90
N SER A 158 -5.62 8.00 5.72
CA SER A 158 -5.28 6.65 5.22
C SER A 158 -4.57 6.66 3.87
N SER A 159 -4.88 7.61 2.99
CA SER A 159 -4.19 7.80 1.71
C SER A 159 -2.72 8.21 1.85
N ALA A 160 -2.35 8.90 2.93
CA ALA A 160 -0.98 9.28 3.22
C ALA A 160 -0.21 8.18 3.97
N ALA A 161 -0.94 7.29 4.65
CA ALA A 161 -0.34 6.14 5.30
C ALA A 161 -0.04 4.98 4.32
N CYS A 162 -0.71 4.95 3.16
CA CYS A 162 -0.62 3.92 2.12
C CYS A 162 0.62 4.08 1.23
#